data_AF-A0A379B485-F1
#
_entry.id   AF-A0A379B485-F1
#
_cell.length_a   1.000
_cell.length_b   1.000
_cell.length_c   1.000
_cell.angle_alpha   90.00
_cell.angle_beta   90.00
_cell.angle_gamma   90.00
#
_symmetry.space_group_name_H-M   'P 1'
#
loop_
_entity.id
_entity.type
_entity.pdbx_description
1 polymer ?
#
loop_
_entity_poly.entity_id
_entity_poly.type
_entity_poly.pdbx_seq_one_letter_code
_entity_poly.pdbx_strand_id
1 'polypeptide(L)'
;MVEKREKNKGGRPQKNLNEEQLAQVEALAAFLTMEQIADYFCIAKSTFQAICERQPEVFSRYKKGRTNAVGTIAKSLIQQAREGNLSAQIFYLKTQGGWRETNNLDLTSSDGTMTPKTIIRKVVDSKND
;
A
#
# COMPACT_ATOMS: atom_id res chain seq x y z
N MET A 1 -7.47 26.33 49.01
CA MET A 1 -7.50 25.00 48.40
C MET A 1 -6.07 24.59 48.11
N VAL A 2 -5.54 23.57 48.78
CA VAL A 2 -4.14 23.16 48.64
C VAL A 2 -4.05 22.24 47.41
N GLU A 3 -3.44 22.74 46.33
CA GLU A 3 -3.07 21.92 45.18
C GLU A 3 -2.13 20.81 45.65
N LYS A 4 -2.60 19.56 45.58
CA LYS A 4 -1.76 18.39 45.79
C LYS A 4 -0.76 18.31 44.65
N ARG A 5 0.49 18.73 44.90
CA ARG A 5 1.62 18.44 44.02
C ARG A 5 1.76 16.92 43.89
N GLU A 6 1.58 16.40 42.67
CA GLU A 6 1.72 14.98 42.38
C GLU A 6 3.13 14.50 42.78
N LYS A 7 3.18 13.49 43.65
CA LYS A 7 4.43 12.83 44.04
C LYS A 7 4.99 12.09 42.83
N ASN A 8 6.17 12.48 42.37
CA ASN A 8 6.90 11.76 41.34
C ASN A 8 7.18 10.32 41.83
N LYS A 9 6.56 9.31 41.20
CA LYS A 9 6.63 7.90 41.61
C LYS A 9 7.98 7.23 41.29
N GLY A 10 8.98 8.01 40.86
CA GLY A 10 10.24 7.49 40.35
C GLY A 10 10.07 6.90 38.94
N GLY A 11 11.14 6.93 38.16
CA GLY A 11 11.17 6.50 36.76
C GLY A 11 11.44 7.64 35.77
N ARG A 12 11.92 7.30 34.56
CA ARG A 12 12.10 8.27 33.47
C ARG A 12 10.72 8.78 33.05
N PRO A 13 10.49 10.10 32.95
CA PRO A 13 9.20 10.64 32.55
C PRO A 13 8.80 10.13 31.16
N GLN A 14 7.52 9.82 30.98
CA GLN A 14 6.99 9.38 29.70
C GLN A 14 7.00 10.54 28.69
N LYS A 15 7.55 10.28 27.50
CA LYS A 15 7.55 11.25 26.41
C LYS A 15 6.19 11.19 25.68
N ASN A 16 5.49 12.31 25.65
CA ASN A 16 4.29 12.56 24.84
C ASN A 16 4.63 13.60 23.77
N LEU A 17 3.89 13.58 22.66
CA LEU A 17 4.05 14.60 21.62
C LEU A 17 3.16 15.80 21.91
N ASN A 18 3.71 17.00 21.70
CA ASN A 18 2.94 18.25 21.74
C ASN A 18 2.26 18.52 20.38
N GLU A 19 1.39 19.53 20.30
CA GLU A 19 0.66 19.84 19.05
C GLU A 19 1.60 20.22 17.90
N GLU A 20 2.72 20.90 18.17
CA GLU A 20 3.72 21.22 17.15
C GLU A 20 4.38 19.97 16.57
N GLN A 21 4.74 19.00 17.42
CA GLN A 21 5.29 17.71 16.99
C GLN A 21 4.24 16.89 16.25
N LEU A 22 2.96 16.97 16.62
CA LEU A 22 1.87 16.35 15.86
C LEU A 22 1.75 16.94 14.45
N ALA A 23 1.89 18.27 14.32
CA ALA A 23 1.93 18.92 13.01
C ALA A 23 3.16 18.49 12.20
N GLN A 24 4.32 18.31 12.85
CA GLN A 24 5.52 17.76 12.21
C GLN A 24 5.32 16.30 11.77
N VAL A 25 4.64 15.46 12.56
CA VAL A 25 4.29 14.08 12.14
C VAL A 25 3.42 14.12 10.89
N GLU A 26 2.39 14.98 10.84
CA GLU A 26 1.51 15.10 9.66
C GLU A 26 2.28 15.56 8.42
N ALA A 27 3.19 16.55 8.56
CA ALA A 27 3.99 17.06 7.46
C ALA A 27 5.03 16.05 6.95
N LEU A 28 5.72 15.34 7.86
CA LEU A 28 6.77 14.38 7.52
C LEU A 28 6.22 13.05 7.00
N ALA A 29 4.96 12.70 7.33
CA ALA A 29 4.33 11.47 6.90
C ALA A 29 4.30 11.28 5.37
N ALA A 30 4.27 12.38 4.61
CA ALA A 30 4.32 12.33 3.15
C ALA A 30 5.61 11.68 2.62
N PHE A 31 6.73 11.87 3.33
CA PHE A 31 8.08 11.53 2.86
C PHE A 31 8.72 10.38 3.62
N LEU A 32 8.37 10.22 4.91
CA LEU A 32 9.06 9.33 5.83
C LEU A 32 8.16 8.19 6.35
N THR A 33 8.81 7.06 6.64
CA THR A 33 8.21 5.95 7.38
C THR A 33 8.10 6.29 8.87
N MET A 34 7.23 5.57 9.62
CA MET A 34 7.11 5.77 11.08
C MET A 34 8.44 5.58 11.82
N GLU A 35 9.32 4.70 11.33
CA GLU A 35 10.65 4.47 11.91
C GLU A 35 11.56 5.67 11.70
N GLN A 36 11.62 6.21 10.48
CA GLN A 36 12.39 7.42 10.18
C GLN A 36 11.85 8.65 10.94
N ILE A 37 10.54 8.72 11.17
CA ILE A 37 9.95 9.78 12.01
C ILE A 37 10.36 9.60 13.47
N ALA A 38 10.44 8.37 13.97
CA ALA A 38 10.95 8.09 15.31
C ALA A 38 12.42 8.53 15.44
N ASP A 39 13.25 8.19 14.44
CA ASP A 39 14.64 8.63 14.36
C ASP A 39 14.76 10.15 14.30
N TYR A 40 13.89 10.83 13.55
CA TYR A 40 13.82 12.29 13.49
C TYR A 40 13.55 12.93 14.86
N PHE A 41 12.68 12.31 15.67
CA PHE A 41 12.42 12.75 17.05
C PHE A 41 13.44 12.23 18.08
N CYS A 42 14.51 11.59 17.62
CA CYS A 42 15.55 10.95 18.42
C CYS A 42 14.96 9.98 19.46
N ILE A 43 14.00 9.14 19.05
CA ILE A 43 13.38 8.13 19.88
C ILE A 43 13.38 6.78 19.18
N ALA A 44 13.52 5.71 19.95
CA ALA A 44 13.39 4.37 19.40
C ALA A 44 11.99 4.15 18.81
N LYS A 45 11.92 3.36 17.74
CA LYS A 45 10.68 2.92 17.10
C LYS A 45 9.66 2.34 18.09
N SER A 46 10.10 1.52 19.03
CA SER A 46 9.25 0.93 20.08
C SER A 46 8.62 2.02 20.96
N THR A 47 9.37 3.07 21.30
CA THR A 47 8.86 4.21 22.04
C THR A 47 7.82 4.97 21.22
N PHE A 48 8.04 5.18 19.92
CA PHE A 48 7.07 5.84 19.05
C PHE A 48 5.78 5.02 18.88
N GLN A 49 5.87 3.69 18.75
CA GLN A 49 4.71 2.81 18.74
C GLN A 49 3.91 2.90 20.04
N ALA A 50 4.61 2.85 21.18
CA ALA A 50 3.96 3.00 22.48
C ALA A 50 3.34 4.41 22.65
N ILE A 51 3.91 5.45 22.04
CA ILE A 51 3.30 6.79 21.97
C ILE A 51 2.01 6.72 21.14
N CYS A 52 2.01 6.10 19.97
CA CYS A 52 0.80 5.94 19.14
C CYS A 52 -0.34 5.18 19.85
N GLU A 53 0.00 4.18 20.68
CA GLU A 53 -0.99 3.45 21.49
C GLU A 53 -1.60 4.33 22.59
N ARG A 54 -0.78 5.16 23.26
CA ARG A 54 -1.23 6.07 24.31
C ARG A 54 -1.95 7.31 23.78
N GLN A 55 -1.54 7.80 22.61
CA GLN A 55 -2.03 9.01 21.96
C GLN A 55 -2.50 8.66 20.53
N PRO A 56 -3.75 8.18 20.35
CA PRO A 56 -4.25 7.75 19.04
C PRO A 56 -4.32 8.89 18.01
N GLU A 57 -4.30 10.14 18.47
CA GLU A 57 -4.17 11.34 17.63
C GLU A 57 -2.89 11.35 16.80
N VAL A 58 -1.76 10.86 17.33
CA VAL A 58 -0.47 10.79 16.62
C VAL A 58 -0.60 9.95 15.36
N PHE A 59 -1.20 8.77 15.51
CA PHE A 59 -1.39 7.85 14.39
C PHE A 59 -2.42 8.38 13.38
N SER A 60 -3.44 9.08 13.86
CA SER A 60 -4.44 9.73 13.01
C SER A 60 -3.82 10.83 12.14
N ARG A 61 -2.95 11.67 12.73
CA ARG A 61 -2.17 12.70 12.03
C ARG A 61 -1.23 12.09 10.99
N TYR A 62 -0.53 11.02 11.36
CA TYR A 62 0.32 10.29 10.43
C TYR A 62 -0.47 9.77 9.21
N LYS A 63 -1.61 9.10 9.44
CA LYS A 63 -2.49 8.62 8.37
C LYS A 63 -3.00 9.75 7.49
N LYS A 64 -3.42 10.86 8.09
CA LYS A 64 -3.88 12.05 7.36
C LYS A 64 -2.80 12.59 6.43
N GLY A 65 -1.56 12.74 6.91
CA GLY A 65 -0.43 13.15 6.09
C GLY A 65 -0.14 12.19 4.92
N ARG A 66 -0.19 10.87 5.17
CA ARG A 66 -0.08 9.84 4.11
C ARG A 66 -1.17 9.97 3.05
N THR A 67 -2.43 10.11 3.46
CA THR A 67 -3.56 10.25 2.53
C THR A 67 -3.45 11.51 1.70
N ASN A 68 -3.05 12.63 2.31
CA ASN A 68 -2.83 13.90 1.60
C ASN A 68 -1.73 13.79 0.54
N ALA A 69 -0.63 13.10 0.86
CA ALA A 69 0.45 12.85 -0.09
C ALA A 69 -0.04 12.04 -1.30
N VAL A 70 -0.76 10.94 -1.06
CA VAL A 70 -1.34 10.12 -2.13
C VAL A 70 -2.30 10.94 -3.00
N GLY A 71 -3.18 11.74 -2.37
CA GLY A 71 -4.10 12.62 -3.09
C GLY A 71 -3.38 13.68 -3.94
N THR A 72 -2.26 14.20 -3.46
CA THR A 72 -1.45 15.20 -4.18
C THR A 72 -0.81 14.59 -5.43
N ILE A 73 -0.22 13.39 -5.31
CA ILE A 73 0.35 12.67 -6.45
C ILE A 73 -0.75 12.26 -7.44
N ALA A 74 -1.90 11.79 -6.95
CA ALA A 74 -3.04 11.45 -7.81
C ALA A 74 -3.54 12.68 -8.60
N LYS A 75 -3.64 13.85 -7.96
CA LYS A 75 -3.99 15.11 -8.64
C LYS A 75 -2.97 15.47 -9.72
N SER A 76 -1.67 15.34 -9.42
CA SER A 76 -0.60 15.59 -10.39
C SER A 76 -0.69 14.63 -11.59
N LEU A 77 -0.95 13.35 -11.35
CA LEU A 77 -1.11 12.35 -12.41
C LEU A 77 -2.29 12.66 -13.33
N ILE A 78 -3.44 13.07 -12.78
CA ILE A 78 -4.61 13.50 -13.57
C ILE A 78 -4.25 14.73 -14.42
N GLN A 79 -3.52 15.69 -13.86
CA GLN A 79 -3.07 16.86 -14.59
C GLN A 79 -2.15 16.50 -15.76
N GLN A 80 -1.16 15.62 -15.54
CA GLN A 80 -0.29 15.11 -16.60
C GLN A 80 -1.06 14.38 -17.70
N ALA A 81 -2.08 13.59 -17.33
CA ALA A 81 -2.93 12.94 -18.31
C ALA A 81 -3.67 13.97 -19.20
N ARG A 82 -4.17 15.06 -18.60
CA ARG A 82 -4.83 16.16 -19.34
C ARG A 82 -3.87 16.91 -20.26
N GLU A 83 -2.61 17.03 -19.89
CA GLU A 83 -1.56 17.71 -20.66
C GLU A 83 -1.01 16.88 -21.83
N GLY A 84 -1.45 15.62 -22.00
CA GLY A 84 -1.02 14.77 -23.11
C GLY A 84 -0.04 13.66 -22.75
N ASN A 85 0.26 13.43 -21.47
CA ASN A 85 1.13 12.32 -21.08
C ASN A 85 0.43 10.97 -21.33
N LEU A 86 0.86 10.26 -22.39
CA LEU A 86 0.26 9.00 -22.82
C LEU A 86 0.26 7.93 -21.71
N SER A 87 1.36 7.81 -20.96
CA SER A 87 1.45 6.82 -19.87
C SER A 87 0.44 7.12 -18.75
N ALA A 88 0.28 8.38 -18.38
CA ALA A 88 -0.72 8.79 -17.38
C ALA A 88 -2.16 8.56 -17.88
N GLN A 89 -2.44 8.84 -19.16
CA GLN A 89 -3.74 8.56 -19.79
C GLN A 89 -4.06 7.06 -19.83
N ILE A 90 -3.10 6.23 -20.28
CA ILE A 90 -3.25 4.77 -20.32
C ILE A 90 -3.48 4.24 -18.89
N PHE A 91 -2.68 4.68 -17.92
CA PHE A 91 -2.85 4.27 -16.53
C PHE A 91 -4.26 4.62 -16.01
N TYR A 92 -4.72 5.86 -16.25
CA TYR A 92 -6.05 6.29 -15.81
C TYR A 92 -7.16 5.48 -16.49
N LEU A 93 -7.08 5.24 -17.80
CA LEU A 93 -8.09 4.46 -18.51
C LEU A 93 -8.08 2.99 -18.11
N LYS A 94 -6.91 2.39 -17.87
CA LYS A 94 -6.81 0.99 -17.42
C LYS A 94 -7.34 0.79 -16.00
N THR A 95 -7.10 1.75 -15.11
CA THR A 95 -7.47 1.63 -13.69
C THR A 95 -8.87 2.17 -13.38
N GLN A 96 -9.25 3.33 -13.94
CA GLN A 96 -10.52 4.01 -13.67
C GLN A 96 -11.47 3.98 -14.87
N GLY A 97 -10.95 4.04 -16.10
CA GLY A 97 -11.76 4.04 -17.33
C GLY A 97 -12.23 2.67 -17.81
N GLY A 98 -11.89 1.59 -17.10
CA GLY A 98 -12.30 0.22 -17.45
C GLY A 98 -11.65 -0.34 -18.73
N TRP A 99 -10.64 0.33 -19.29
CA TRP A 99 -9.93 -0.18 -20.46
C TRP A 99 -9.14 -1.43 -20.08
N ARG A 100 -9.53 -2.57 -20.65
CA ARG A 100 -8.81 -3.84 -20.53
C ARG A 100 -8.46 -4.36 -21.91
N GLU A 101 -7.28 -4.96 -22.02
CA GLU A 101 -6.92 -5.74 -23.20
C GLU A 101 -7.65 -7.09 -23.12
N THR A 102 -8.47 -7.40 -24.12
CA THR A 102 -9.17 -8.68 -24.18
C THR A 102 -8.28 -9.68 -24.90
N ASN A 103 -7.67 -10.59 -24.15
CA ASN A 103 -6.95 -11.72 -24.71
C ASN A 103 -7.90 -12.92 -24.82
N ASN A 104 -8.41 -13.19 -26.02
CA ASN A 104 -9.08 -14.46 -26.31
C ASN A 104 -8.01 -15.54 -26.46
N LEU A 105 -7.84 -16.34 -25.42
CA LEU A 105 -6.95 -17.51 -25.44
C LEU A 105 -7.76 -18.73 -25.88
N ASP A 106 -7.54 -19.21 -27.10
CA ASP A 106 -8.11 -20.48 -27.55
C ASP A 106 -7.30 -21.66 -26.96
N LEU A 107 -7.92 -22.39 -26.03
CA LEU A 107 -7.35 -23.59 -25.41
C LEU A 107 -7.79 -24.89 -26.12
N THR A 108 -8.67 -24.77 -27.11
CA THR A 108 -9.30 -25.93 -27.78
C THR A 108 -8.74 -26.21 -29.16
N SER A 109 -7.79 -25.41 -29.65
CA SER A 109 -7.29 -25.51 -31.03
C SER A 109 -8.47 -25.58 -31.99
N SER A 110 -9.35 -24.56 -31.94
CA SER A 110 -10.49 -24.45 -32.86
C SER A 110 -10.05 -24.47 -34.32
N ASP A 111 -8.81 -24.09 -34.57
CA ASP A 111 -8.16 -24.11 -35.88
C ASP A 111 -7.70 -25.52 -36.33
N GLY A 112 -7.88 -26.53 -35.46
CA GLY A 112 -7.62 -27.95 -35.75
C GLY A 112 -6.14 -28.35 -35.79
N THR A 113 -5.22 -27.43 -35.52
CA THR A 113 -3.76 -27.63 -35.63
C THR A 113 -3.19 -28.64 -34.62
N MET A 114 -3.81 -28.77 -33.44
CA MET A 114 -3.40 -29.69 -32.38
C MET A 114 -4.30 -30.93 -32.25
N THR A 115 -5.18 -31.18 -33.23
CA THR A 115 -5.98 -32.41 -33.27
C THR A 115 -5.18 -33.55 -33.95
N PRO A 116 -5.01 -34.72 -33.32
CA PRO A 116 -4.30 -35.82 -33.94
C PRO A 116 -5.10 -36.36 -35.14
N LYS A 117 -4.52 -36.24 -36.35
CA LYS A 117 -5.18 -36.64 -37.60
C LYS A 117 -5.32 -38.16 -37.78
N THR A 118 -4.49 -38.95 -37.10
CA THR A 118 -4.47 -40.41 -37.24
C THR A 118 -4.47 -41.08 -35.88
N ILE A 119 -5.51 -41.86 -35.59
CA ILE A 119 -5.64 -42.66 -34.37
C ILE A 119 -5.36 -44.12 -34.74
N ILE A 120 -4.22 -44.66 -34.31
CA ILE A 120 -3.90 -46.09 -34.48
C ILE A 120 -4.30 -46.82 -33.20
N ARG A 121 -5.26 -47.76 -33.30
CA ARG A 121 -5.62 -48.66 -32.21
C ARG A 121 -4.96 -50.02 -32.42
N LYS A 122 -4.06 -50.42 -31.52
CA LYS A 122 -3.52 -51.78 -31.49
C LYS A 122 -4.43 -52.63 -30.61
N VAL A 123 -5.28 -53.43 -31.22
CA VAL A 123 -6.06 -54.46 -30.51
C VAL A 123 -5.13 -55.65 -30.32
N VAL A 124 -4.82 -55.99 -29.08
CA VAL A 124 -4.05 -57.18 -28.73
C VAL A 124 -5.04 -58.22 -28.23
N ASP A 125 -5.25 -59.28 -29.02
CA ASP A 125 -5.99 -60.45 -28.56
C ASP A 125 -5.14 -61.22 -27.54
N SER A 126 -5.76 -61.61 -26.42
CA SER A 126 -5.11 -62.30 -25.30
C SER A 126 -4.80 -63.79 -25.56
N LYS A 127 -4.88 -64.25 -26.82
CA LYS A 127 -4.69 -65.66 -27.20
C LYS A 127 -3.53 -65.85 -28.17
N ASN A 128 -2.34 -65.49 -27.72
CA ASN A 128 -1.09 -66.06 -28.21
C ASN A 128 -0.04 -65.89 -27.10
N ASP A 129 -0.13 -66.80 -26.12
CA ASP A 129 1.03 -67.37 -25.42
C ASP A 129 1.41 -68.65 -26.17
#